data_AF-A0A660UMQ2-F1
#
_entry.id   AF-A0A660UMQ2-F1
#
_cell.length_a   1.000
_cell.length_b   1.000
_cell.length_c   1.000
_cell.angle_alpha   90.00
_cell.angle_beta   90.00
_cell.angle_gamma   90.00
#
_symmetry.space_group_name_H-M   'P 1'
#
loop_
_entity.id
_entity.type
_entity.pdbx_description
1 polymer ?
#
loop_
_entity_poly.entity_id
_entity_poly.type
_entity_poly.pdbx_seq_one_letter_code
_entity_poly.pdbx_strand_id
1 'polypeptide(L)'
;MSELDTIHQIARKTLTVSAPSGGRDDWLWDRTLRTLRNIEHICRLPELAEQAISIDRFCLVTAAYFADSGLVYFAGNQKAAGKCPPADVTNADLCNVSTQTVSGKLADVITDTRIDKINRIITESFDRFTGVTEAMILSDGRGLEDLGVAGLLGEFRRQLIDGKSVSDMLESWKRKIEYGYWQARLKESFRFAAVRAIAKKRFAAAERFMNQLAIENSASDMEERLAKMLENK
;
A
#
# COMPACT_ATOMS: atom_id res chain seq x y z
N MET A 1 -5.58 9.76 -28.44
CA MET A 1 -5.50 9.27 -27.05
C MET A 1 -4.10 8.73 -26.87
N SER A 2 -3.35 9.18 -25.85
CA SER A 2 -1.97 8.69 -25.67
C SER A 2 -1.97 7.23 -25.21
N GLU A 3 -0.87 6.50 -25.44
CA GLU A 3 -0.70 5.12 -24.93
C GLU A 3 -0.97 5.06 -23.41
N LEU A 4 -0.53 6.10 -22.68
CA LEU A 4 -0.69 6.20 -21.23
C LEU A 4 -2.14 6.44 -20.80
N ASP A 5 -2.94 7.16 -21.60
CA ASP A 5 -4.37 7.33 -21.33
C ASP A 5 -5.12 5.99 -21.48
N THR A 6 -4.78 5.21 -22.50
CA THR A 6 -5.33 3.87 -22.70
C THR A 6 -4.97 2.96 -21.52
N ILE A 7 -3.70 2.95 -21.11
CA ILE A 7 -3.22 2.20 -19.93
C ILE A 7 -3.96 2.63 -18.66
N HIS A 8 -4.14 3.93 -18.45
CA HIS A 8 -4.87 4.46 -17.30
C HIS A 8 -6.32 3.95 -17.25
N GLN A 9 -7.02 3.94 -18.40
CA GLN A 9 -8.39 3.42 -18.47
C GLN A 9 -8.46 1.91 -18.18
N ILE A 10 -7.52 1.13 -18.73
CA ILE A 10 -7.42 -0.31 -18.48
C ILE A 10 -7.13 -0.57 -16.99
N ALA A 11 -6.19 0.16 -16.41
CA ALA A 11 -5.83 0.05 -15.00
C ALA A 11 -7.01 0.39 -14.08
N ARG A 12 -7.71 1.50 -14.35
CA ARG A 12 -8.91 1.89 -13.59
C ARG A 12 -9.96 0.80 -13.63
N LYS A 13 -10.27 0.26 -14.82
CA LYS A 13 -11.23 -0.84 -14.96
C LYS A 13 -10.78 -2.10 -14.21
N THR A 14 -9.48 -2.38 -14.20
CA THR A 14 -8.89 -3.55 -13.54
C THR A 14 -8.94 -3.43 -12.02
N LEU A 15 -8.67 -2.23 -11.48
CA LEU A 15 -8.58 -1.99 -10.03
C LEU A 15 -9.92 -1.64 -9.37
N THR A 16 -10.95 -1.35 -10.16
CA THR A 16 -12.29 -1.07 -9.65
C THR A 16 -13.05 -2.38 -9.49
N VAL A 17 -13.39 -2.75 -8.26
CA VAL A 17 -14.14 -3.98 -7.95
C VAL A 17 -15.56 -3.66 -7.48
N SER A 18 -16.41 -4.68 -7.41
CA SER A 18 -17.74 -4.52 -6.81
C SER A 18 -17.64 -4.56 -5.29
N ALA A 19 -18.19 -3.55 -4.61
CA ALA A 19 -18.33 -3.55 -3.16
C ALA A 19 -19.25 -4.70 -2.69
N PRO A 20 -19.13 -5.18 -1.44
CA PRO A 20 -20.07 -6.15 -0.88
C PRO A 20 -21.53 -5.69 -0.94
N SER A 21 -21.77 -4.37 -0.85
CA SER A 21 -23.10 -3.74 -0.94
C SER A 21 -23.64 -3.61 -2.38
N GLY A 22 -22.93 -4.13 -3.39
CA GLY A 22 -23.32 -4.04 -4.80
C GLY A 22 -22.89 -2.74 -5.50
N GLY A 23 -22.34 -1.77 -4.78
CA GLY A 23 -21.79 -0.53 -5.34
C GLY A 23 -20.39 -0.70 -5.96
N ARG A 24 -19.82 0.42 -6.43
CA ARG A 24 -18.44 0.49 -6.91
C ARG A 24 -17.48 0.64 -5.73
N ASP A 25 -16.42 -0.16 -5.69
CA ASP A 25 -15.34 -0.05 -4.72
C ASP A 25 -14.07 0.46 -5.42
N ASP A 26 -13.73 1.73 -5.16
CA ASP A 26 -12.59 2.43 -5.73
C ASP A 26 -11.34 2.40 -4.83
N TRP A 27 -11.37 1.68 -3.70
CA TRP A 27 -10.30 1.78 -2.70
C TRP A 27 -8.90 1.49 -3.28
N LEU A 28 -8.77 0.45 -4.11
CA LEU A 28 -7.51 0.11 -4.78
C LEU A 28 -7.10 1.18 -5.80
N TRP A 29 -8.06 1.71 -6.55
CA TRP A 29 -7.80 2.78 -7.52
C TRP A 29 -7.29 4.05 -6.82
N ASP A 30 -7.94 4.48 -5.75
CA ASP A 30 -7.53 5.64 -4.96
C ASP A 30 -6.14 5.45 -4.33
N ARG A 31 -5.84 4.24 -3.86
CA ARG A 31 -4.51 3.86 -3.37
C ARG A 31 -3.47 3.97 -4.48
N THR A 32 -3.72 3.41 -5.65
CA THR A 32 -2.83 3.53 -6.81
C THR A 32 -2.54 4.98 -7.18
N LEU A 33 -3.56 5.86 -7.16
CA LEU A 33 -3.37 7.29 -7.42
C LEU A 33 -2.51 7.99 -6.35
N ARG A 34 -2.57 7.56 -5.09
CA ARG A 34 -1.65 8.07 -4.05
C ARG A 34 -0.23 7.55 -4.24
N THR A 35 -0.07 6.26 -4.57
CA THR A 35 1.23 5.67 -4.93
C THR A 35 1.88 6.42 -6.08
N LEU A 36 1.13 6.72 -7.14
CA LEU A 36 1.62 7.48 -8.30
C LEU A 36 2.11 8.89 -7.93
N ARG A 37 1.38 9.59 -7.04
CA ARG A 37 1.84 10.89 -6.51
C ARG A 37 3.13 10.76 -5.71
N ASN A 38 3.25 9.73 -4.86
CA ASN A 38 4.48 9.47 -4.14
C ASN A 38 5.64 9.20 -5.12
N ILE A 39 5.42 8.37 -6.14
CA ILE A 39 6.41 8.06 -7.19
C ILE A 39 6.85 9.33 -7.92
N GLU A 40 5.91 10.18 -8.32
CA GLU A 40 6.21 11.45 -9.00
C GLU A 40 7.12 12.34 -8.13
N HIS A 41 6.84 12.43 -6.83
CA HIS A 41 7.68 13.18 -5.90
C HIS A 41 9.06 12.51 -5.70
N ILE A 42 9.12 11.18 -5.60
CA ILE A 42 10.37 10.45 -5.45
C ILE A 42 11.25 10.65 -6.69
N CYS A 43 10.70 10.57 -7.90
CA CYS A 43 11.43 10.81 -9.15
C CYS A 43 12.03 12.23 -9.28
N ARG A 44 11.67 13.16 -8.38
CA ARG A 44 12.19 14.54 -8.34
C ARG A 44 13.21 14.76 -7.21
N LEU A 45 13.58 13.71 -6.47
CA LEU A 45 14.58 13.84 -5.41
C LEU A 45 15.95 14.23 -6.00
N PRO A 46 16.68 15.17 -5.37
CA PRO A 46 18.00 15.59 -5.84
C PRO A 46 18.99 14.43 -5.97
N GLU A 47 18.95 13.47 -5.05
CA GLU A 47 19.83 12.30 -5.04
C GLU A 47 19.70 11.42 -6.30
N LEU A 48 18.54 11.40 -6.96
CA LEU A 48 18.35 10.71 -8.24
C LEU A 48 18.86 11.55 -9.42
N ALA A 49 18.71 12.87 -9.35
CA ALA A 49 19.19 13.79 -10.37
C ALA A 49 20.73 13.87 -10.40
N GLU A 50 21.37 13.89 -9.23
CA GLU A 50 22.83 13.94 -9.06
C GLU A 50 23.53 12.70 -9.63
N GLN A 51 22.88 11.53 -9.56
CA GLN A 51 23.41 10.27 -10.09
C GLN A 51 23.23 10.13 -11.61
N ALA A 52 22.59 11.12 -12.26
CA ALA A 52 22.27 11.10 -13.70
C ALA A 52 21.56 9.81 -14.16
N ILE A 53 20.79 9.17 -13.28
CA ILE A 53 20.10 7.92 -13.60
C ILE A 53 18.92 8.22 -14.52
N SER A 54 18.92 7.61 -15.70
CA SER A 54 17.77 7.64 -16.59
C SER A 54 16.66 6.75 -16.03
N ILE A 55 15.53 7.36 -15.65
CA ILE A 55 14.35 6.66 -15.15
C ILE A 55 13.35 6.52 -16.28
N ASP A 56 12.98 5.29 -16.61
CA ASP A 56 11.91 5.03 -17.55
C ASP A 56 10.55 5.23 -16.88
N ARG A 57 10.11 6.49 -16.89
CA ARG A 57 8.86 6.92 -16.25
C ARG A 57 7.64 6.20 -16.83
N PHE A 58 7.66 5.85 -18.12
CA PHE A 58 6.55 5.14 -18.75
C PHE A 58 6.37 3.75 -18.12
N CYS A 59 7.45 2.97 -18.05
CA CYS A 59 7.41 1.63 -17.46
C CYS A 59 7.13 1.69 -15.95
N LEU A 60 7.71 2.66 -15.23
CA LEU A 60 7.47 2.83 -13.80
C LEU A 60 6.01 3.18 -13.47
N VAL A 61 5.42 4.16 -14.18
CA VAL A 61 4.01 4.54 -13.98
C VAL A 61 3.08 3.38 -14.33
N THR A 62 3.36 2.67 -15.42
CA THR A 62 2.59 1.48 -15.81
C THR A 62 2.72 0.37 -14.77
N ALA A 63 3.91 0.11 -14.26
CA ALA A 63 4.12 -0.85 -13.16
C ALA A 63 3.30 -0.46 -11.93
N ALA A 64 3.30 0.82 -11.55
CA ALA A 64 2.52 1.30 -10.41
C ALA A 64 1.00 1.12 -10.59
N TYR A 65 0.49 1.29 -11.81
CA TYR A 65 -0.92 1.04 -12.13
C TYR A 65 -1.35 -0.41 -11.89
N PHE A 66 -0.46 -1.38 -12.09
CA PHE A 66 -0.80 -2.80 -12.02
C PHE A 66 -0.20 -3.54 -10.82
N ALA A 67 0.70 -2.92 -10.05
CA ALA A 67 1.39 -3.56 -8.92
C ALA A 67 0.46 -4.13 -7.82
N ASP A 68 -0.75 -3.57 -7.70
CA ASP A 68 -1.77 -3.99 -6.75
C ASP A 68 -2.91 -4.81 -7.42
N SER A 69 -2.81 -5.14 -8.71
CA SER A 69 -3.84 -5.91 -9.42
C SER A 69 -3.98 -7.36 -8.92
N GLY A 70 -2.92 -7.94 -8.36
CA GLY A 70 -3.00 -9.20 -7.62
C GLY A 70 -4.00 -9.15 -6.45
N LEU A 71 -4.14 -8.01 -5.77
CA LEU A 71 -5.10 -7.86 -4.66
C LEU A 71 -6.55 -7.96 -5.16
N VAL A 72 -6.85 -7.48 -6.36
CA VAL A 72 -8.17 -7.61 -7.00
C VAL A 72 -8.53 -9.08 -7.19
N TYR A 73 -7.60 -9.86 -7.76
CA TYR A 73 -7.82 -11.27 -8.05
C TYR A 73 -8.15 -12.06 -6.80
N PHE A 74 -7.34 -11.91 -5.74
CA PHE A 74 -7.58 -12.61 -4.49
C PHE A 74 -8.85 -12.13 -3.80
N ALA A 75 -9.15 -10.83 -3.80
CA ALA A 75 -10.40 -10.31 -3.25
C ALA A 75 -11.65 -10.84 -3.98
N GLY A 76 -11.57 -11.00 -5.31
CA GLY A 76 -12.65 -11.55 -6.12
C GLY A 76 -12.91 -13.04 -5.87
N ASN A 77 -11.85 -13.85 -5.81
CA ASN A 77 -11.96 -15.29 -5.59
C ASN A 77 -12.43 -15.67 -4.17
N GLN A 78 -12.19 -14.81 -3.18
CA GLN A 78 -12.71 -15.01 -1.81
C GLN A 78 -14.24 -14.98 -1.72
N LYS A 79 -14.88 -14.10 -2.49
CA LYS A 79 -16.35 -13.99 -2.51
C LYS A 79 -17.03 -15.28 -3.01
N ALA A 80 -16.39 -15.99 -3.93
CA ALA A 80 -16.92 -17.24 -4.47
C ALA A 80 -16.83 -18.40 -3.45
N ALA A 81 -15.89 -18.34 -2.51
CA ALA A 81 -15.61 -19.43 -1.56
C ALA A 81 -16.19 -19.20 -0.15
N GLY A 82 -16.77 -18.03 0.15
CA GLY A 82 -17.31 -17.70 1.47
C GLY A 82 -16.26 -17.73 2.59
N LYS A 83 -14.97 -17.62 2.25
CA LYS A 83 -13.84 -17.66 3.18
C LYS A 83 -12.92 -16.48 2.92
N CYS A 84 -12.36 -15.93 4.01
CA CYS A 84 -11.23 -14.99 3.99
C CYS A 84 -10.12 -15.49 3.06
N PRO A 85 -9.22 -14.60 2.58
CA PRO A 85 -8.03 -15.09 1.90
C PRO A 85 -7.34 -16.06 2.84
N PRO A 86 -6.81 -17.18 2.36
CA PRO A 86 -5.91 -17.96 3.19
C PRO A 86 -4.82 -17.00 3.68
N ALA A 87 -4.43 -17.12 4.96
CA ALA A 87 -3.34 -16.36 5.56
C ALA A 87 -2.00 -16.53 4.81
N ASP A 88 -2.00 -17.38 3.78
CA ASP A 88 -0.87 -17.86 3.00
C ASP A 88 -0.64 -17.09 1.68
N VAL A 89 -1.44 -16.05 1.35
CA VAL A 89 -1.16 -15.25 0.14
C VAL A 89 0.15 -14.49 0.33
N THR A 90 1.17 -14.88 -0.42
CA THR A 90 2.50 -14.27 -0.34
C THR A 90 2.62 -13.07 -1.28
N ASN A 91 3.63 -12.21 -1.04
CA ASN A 91 3.97 -11.14 -1.98
C ASN A 91 4.34 -11.70 -3.37
N ALA A 92 4.92 -12.90 -3.43
CA ALA A 92 5.27 -13.56 -4.70
C ALA A 92 4.00 -13.92 -5.49
N ASP A 93 2.94 -14.38 -4.82
CA ASP A 93 1.66 -14.68 -5.45
C ASP A 93 1.01 -13.41 -6.01
N LEU A 94 1.02 -12.32 -5.22
CA LEU A 94 0.52 -11.02 -5.66
C LEU A 94 1.28 -10.50 -6.88
N CYS A 95 2.61 -10.61 -6.89
CA CYS A 95 3.45 -10.25 -8.03
C CYS A 95 3.09 -11.08 -9.26
N ASN A 96 3.05 -12.40 -9.13
CA ASN A 96 2.79 -13.30 -10.25
C ASN A 96 1.44 -12.99 -10.92
N VAL A 97 0.39 -12.78 -10.13
CA VAL A 97 -0.91 -12.38 -10.69
C VAL A 97 -0.85 -11.00 -11.32
N SER A 98 -0.11 -10.06 -10.73
CA SER A 98 0.02 -8.72 -11.27
C SER A 98 0.76 -8.68 -12.61
N THR A 99 1.84 -9.46 -12.75
CA THR A 99 2.59 -9.57 -13.99
C THR A 99 1.81 -10.30 -15.07
N GLN A 100 1.07 -11.36 -14.72
CA GLN A 100 0.13 -12.01 -15.63
C GLN A 100 -0.96 -11.05 -16.11
N THR A 101 -1.47 -10.20 -15.21
CA THR A 101 -2.46 -9.18 -15.56
C THR A 101 -1.88 -8.15 -16.55
N VAL A 102 -0.65 -7.70 -16.33
CA VAL A 102 0.06 -6.82 -17.27
C VAL A 102 0.22 -7.48 -18.64
N SER A 103 0.79 -8.69 -18.69
CA SER A 103 0.99 -9.40 -19.95
C SER A 103 -0.31 -9.66 -20.69
N GLY A 104 -1.38 -10.06 -19.99
CA GLY A 104 -2.67 -10.34 -20.61
C GLY A 104 -3.45 -9.10 -21.05
N LYS A 105 -3.40 -8.01 -20.28
CA LYS A 105 -4.20 -6.79 -20.58
C LYS A 105 -3.49 -5.82 -21.51
N LEU A 106 -2.15 -5.85 -21.58
CA LEU A 106 -1.37 -4.87 -22.31
C LEU A 106 -0.67 -5.43 -23.57
N ALA A 107 -0.80 -6.73 -23.88
CA ALA A 107 -0.20 -7.37 -25.06
C ALA A 107 -0.48 -6.61 -26.38
N ASP A 108 -1.72 -6.13 -26.56
CA ASP A 108 -2.13 -5.41 -27.78
C ASP A 108 -1.93 -3.89 -27.69
N VAL A 109 -1.36 -3.39 -26.58
CA VAL A 109 -1.27 -1.94 -26.30
C VAL A 109 0.18 -1.45 -26.35
N ILE A 110 1.13 -2.27 -25.93
CA ILE A 110 2.56 -1.93 -25.86
C ILE A 110 3.42 -3.12 -26.30
N THR A 111 4.69 -2.85 -26.60
CA THR A 111 5.63 -3.89 -27.02
C THR A 111 5.99 -4.86 -25.89
N ASP A 112 6.30 -6.10 -26.26
CA ASP A 112 6.74 -7.15 -25.32
C ASP A 112 7.94 -6.71 -24.47
N THR A 113 8.90 -5.98 -25.07
CA THR A 113 10.05 -5.44 -24.33
C THR A 113 9.65 -4.48 -23.20
N ARG A 114 8.60 -3.66 -23.40
CA ARG A 114 8.07 -2.79 -22.35
C ARG A 114 7.33 -3.61 -21.29
N ILE A 115 6.56 -4.63 -21.70
CA ILE A 115 5.87 -5.56 -20.80
C ILE A 115 6.88 -6.26 -19.88
N ASP A 116 7.96 -6.81 -20.44
CA ASP A 116 9.03 -7.47 -19.68
C ASP A 116 9.65 -6.53 -18.64
N LYS A 117 9.93 -5.29 -19.04
CA LYS A 117 10.47 -4.29 -18.13
C LYS A 117 9.47 -3.93 -17.02
N ILE A 118 8.20 -3.74 -17.33
CA ILE A 118 7.14 -3.48 -16.34
C ILE A 118 7.04 -4.65 -15.35
N ASN A 119 7.01 -5.89 -15.86
CA ASN A 119 6.93 -7.10 -15.04
C ASN A 119 8.15 -7.24 -14.12
N ARG A 120 9.33 -6.90 -14.62
CA ARG A 120 10.56 -6.85 -13.84
C ARG A 120 10.46 -5.82 -12.71
N ILE A 121 9.99 -4.60 -13.00
CA ILE A 121 9.80 -3.55 -11.98
C ILE A 121 8.84 -4.00 -10.89
N ILE A 122 7.70 -4.61 -11.24
CA ILE A 122 6.71 -5.12 -10.28
C ILE A 122 7.34 -6.19 -9.38
N THR A 123 7.99 -7.18 -9.99
CA THR A 123 8.60 -8.32 -9.28
C THR A 123 9.71 -7.86 -8.34
N GLU A 124 10.64 -7.04 -8.84
CA GLU A 124 11.79 -6.57 -8.07
C GLU A 124 11.41 -5.52 -7.02
N SER A 125 10.22 -4.91 -7.08
CA SER A 125 9.79 -3.92 -6.07
C SER A 125 9.63 -4.49 -4.66
N PHE A 126 9.55 -5.82 -4.52
CA PHE A 126 9.56 -6.51 -3.22
C PHE A 126 10.94 -7.02 -2.82
N ASP A 127 11.93 -6.96 -3.71
CA ASP A 127 13.29 -7.36 -3.39
C ASP A 127 14.04 -6.19 -2.70
N ARG A 128 14.47 -6.41 -1.46
CA ARG A 128 15.26 -5.46 -0.69
C ARG A 128 16.72 -5.34 -1.17
N PHE A 129 17.13 -6.08 -2.18
CA PHE A 129 18.47 -6.01 -2.77
C PHE A 129 18.47 -5.63 -4.25
N THR A 130 17.30 -5.31 -4.83
CA THR A 130 17.23 -4.87 -6.23
C THR A 130 18.14 -3.65 -6.48
N GLY A 131 18.83 -3.70 -7.63
CA GLY A 131 19.54 -2.55 -8.21
C GLY A 131 18.74 -1.82 -9.29
N VAL A 132 17.48 -2.22 -9.54
CA VAL A 132 16.61 -1.56 -10.51
C VAL A 132 15.98 -0.33 -9.87
N THR A 133 16.44 0.85 -10.27
CA THR A 133 16.01 2.14 -9.70
C THR A 133 14.50 2.32 -9.72
N GLU A 134 13.83 2.00 -10.84
CA GLU A 134 12.36 2.06 -10.93
C GLU A 134 11.68 1.15 -9.90
N ALA A 135 12.22 -0.04 -9.64
CA ALA A 135 11.69 -0.96 -8.64
C ALA A 135 11.88 -0.42 -7.22
N MET A 136 13.03 0.22 -6.94
CA MET A 136 13.28 0.92 -5.68
C MET A 136 12.27 2.06 -5.46
N ILE A 137 12.02 2.87 -6.50
CA ILE A 137 11.05 3.98 -6.44
C ILE A 137 9.62 3.45 -6.20
N LEU A 138 9.22 2.39 -6.91
CA LEU A 138 7.92 1.76 -6.72
C LEU A 138 7.79 1.18 -5.30
N SER A 139 8.84 0.52 -4.80
CA SER A 139 8.89 -0.05 -3.46
C SER A 139 8.68 1.03 -2.38
N ASP A 140 9.45 2.12 -2.44
CA ASP A 140 9.35 3.25 -1.52
C ASP A 140 7.99 3.95 -1.62
N GLY A 141 7.48 4.14 -2.84
CA GLY A 141 6.17 4.74 -3.10
C GLY A 141 5.01 3.95 -2.49
N ARG A 142 5.03 2.62 -2.60
CA ARG A 142 4.06 1.71 -1.96
C ARG A 142 4.28 1.63 -0.46
N GLY A 143 5.54 1.60 -0.02
CA GLY A 143 5.91 1.58 1.39
C GLY A 143 5.35 2.80 2.15
N LEU A 144 5.32 3.97 1.51
CA LEU A 144 4.67 5.16 2.07
C LEU A 144 3.15 5.02 2.18
N GLU A 145 2.48 4.29 1.28
CA GLU A 145 1.03 4.07 1.33
C GLU A 145 0.61 3.04 2.38
N ASP A 146 1.49 2.10 2.71
CA ASP A 146 1.26 1.14 3.79
C ASP A 146 1.50 1.72 5.18
N LEU A 147 2.06 2.92 5.25
CA LEU A 147 2.51 3.52 6.50
C LEU A 147 1.80 4.84 6.77
N GLY A 148 1.47 5.07 8.04
CA GLY A 148 0.64 6.20 8.46
C GLY A 148 -0.85 5.88 8.43
N VAL A 149 -1.69 6.90 8.63
CA VAL A 149 -3.14 6.75 8.80
C VAL A 149 -3.81 6.14 7.57
N ALA A 150 -3.39 6.50 6.35
CA ALA A 150 -3.93 5.90 5.12
C ALA A 150 -3.66 4.39 5.04
N GLY A 151 -2.46 3.95 5.46
CA GLY A 151 -2.11 2.54 5.56
C GLY A 151 -2.96 1.82 6.61
N LEU A 152 -3.16 2.43 7.77
CA LEU A 152 -4.04 1.91 8.83
C LEU A 152 -5.47 1.74 8.33
N LEU A 153 -6.03 2.70 7.59
CA LEU A 153 -7.38 2.55 7.01
C LEU A 153 -7.49 1.37 6.04
N GLY A 154 -6.43 1.12 5.25
CA GLY A 154 -6.36 -0.07 4.38
C GLY A 154 -6.32 -1.37 5.18
N GLU A 155 -5.60 -1.39 6.30
CA GLU A 155 -5.57 -2.53 7.22
C GLU A 155 -6.91 -2.74 7.93
N PHE A 156 -7.51 -1.67 8.46
CA PHE A 156 -8.82 -1.71 9.11
C PHE A 156 -9.88 -2.23 8.17
N ARG A 157 -9.89 -1.78 6.91
CA ARG A 157 -10.79 -2.30 5.89
C ARG A 157 -10.71 -3.82 5.78
N ARG A 158 -9.50 -4.39 5.68
CA ARG A 158 -9.32 -5.84 5.57
C ARG A 158 -9.81 -6.54 6.83
N GLN A 159 -9.39 -6.05 8.00
CA GLN A 159 -9.79 -6.61 9.28
C GLN A 159 -11.31 -6.57 9.51
N LEU A 160 -11.99 -5.49 9.12
CA LEU A 160 -13.46 -5.37 9.20
C LEU A 160 -14.16 -6.36 8.27
N ILE A 161 -13.64 -6.56 7.05
CA ILE A 161 -14.16 -7.58 6.12
C ILE A 161 -14.03 -8.98 6.74
N ASP A 162 -12.96 -9.21 7.51
CA ASP A 162 -12.71 -10.46 8.24
C ASP A 162 -13.46 -10.55 9.59
N GLY A 163 -14.37 -9.59 9.88
CA GLY A 163 -15.18 -9.57 11.10
C GLY A 163 -14.41 -9.23 12.38
N LYS A 164 -13.21 -8.65 12.28
CA LYS A 164 -12.40 -8.23 13.42
C LYS A 164 -12.92 -6.91 14.01
N SER A 165 -12.86 -6.82 15.33
CA SER A 165 -13.27 -5.65 16.11
C SER A 165 -12.17 -4.61 16.22
N VAL A 166 -12.51 -3.43 16.77
CA VAL A 166 -11.52 -2.39 17.13
C VAL A 166 -10.51 -2.92 18.14
N SER A 167 -10.94 -3.75 19.10
CA SER A 167 -10.05 -4.37 20.08
C SER A 167 -9.02 -5.30 19.43
N ASP A 168 -9.42 -6.10 18.44
CA ASP A 168 -8.50 -6.95 17.66
C ASP A 168 -7.45 -6.11 16.91
N MET A 169 -7.88 -4.97 16.34
CA MET A 169 -6.99 -4.03 15.64
C MET A 169 -5.96 -3.42 16.60
N LEU A 170 -6.40 -2.96 17.77
CA LEU A 170 -5.55 -2.40 18.81
C LEU A 170 -4.54 -3.44 19.33
N GLU A 171 -4.97 -4.68 19.53
CA GLU A 171 -4.08 -5.77 19.94
C GLU A 171 -3.03 -6.08 18.85
N SER A 172 -3.45 -6.18 17.59
CA SER A 172 -2.55 -6.38 16.46
C SER A 172 -1.52 -5.25 16.35
N TRP A 173 -1.96 -4.01 16.53
CA TRP A 173 -1.08 -2.84 16.56
C TRP A 173 -0.07 -2.92 17.71
N LYS A 174 -0.53 -3.23 18.92
CA LYS A 174 0.33 -3.39 20.10
C LYS A 174 1.41 -4.44 19.85
N ARG A 175 1.06 -5.62 19.32
CA ARG A 175 2.02 -6.67 18.96
C ARG A 175 3.05 -6.19 17.94
N LYS A 176 2.64 -5.43 16.91
CA LYS A 176 3.59 -4.84 15.93
C LYS A 176 4.58 -3.87 16.57
N ILE A 177 4.15 -3.08 17.54
CA ILE A 177 5.04 -2.17 18.29
C ILE A 177 6.01 -2.98 19.16
N GLU A 178 5.51 -3.94 19.93
CA GLU A 178 6.31 -4.78 20.83
C GLU A 178 7.37 -5.59 20.09
N TYR A 179 7.04 -6.10 18.89
CA TYR A 179 7.98 -6.85 18.05
C TYR A 179 8.93 -5.98 17.22
N GLY A 180 8.87 -4.66 17.36
CA GLY A 180 9.73 -3.75 16.61
C GLY A 180 9.50 -3.78 15.09
N TYR A 181 8.32 -4.22 14.64
CA TYR A 181 8.01 -4.40 13.22
C TYR A 181 8.22 -3.10 12.43
N TRP A 182 7.73 -1.99 12.97
CA TRP A 182 7.82 -0.69 12.29
C TRP A 182 9.23 -0.12 12.32
N GLN A 183 10.00 -0.35 13.39
CA GLN A 183 11.40 0.06 13.50
C GLN A 183 12.26 -0.68 12.46
N ALA A 184 12.05 -2.00 12.32
CA ALA A 184 12.68 -2.79 11.26
C ALA A 184 12.31 -2.27 9.87
N ARG A 185 11.01 -2.04 9.60
CA ARG A 185 10.53 -1.51 8.32
C ARG A 185 11.10 -0.12 7.99
N LEU A 186 11.14 0.79 8.97
CA LEU A 186 11.72 2.13 8.80
C LEU A 186 13.22 2.09 8.54
N LYS A 187 13.94 1.12 9.12
CA LYS A 187 15.38 0.96 8.96
C LYS A 187 15.74 0.29 7.63
N GLU A 188 15.00 -0.75 7.25
CA GLU A 188 15.43 -1.71 6.23
C GLU A 188 14.65 -1.60 4.92
N SER A 189 13.41 -1.10 4.93
CA SER A 189 12.55 -1.15 3.73
C SER A 189 12.65 0.07 2.82
N PHE A 190 12.98 1.25 3.37
CA PHE A 190 13.04 2.49 2.58
C PHE A 190 14.44 2.73 2.01
N ARG A 191 14.52 2.92 0.70
CA ARG A 191 15.77 3.06 -0.05
C ARG A 191 16.29 4.49 -0.03
N PHE A 192 15.39 5.45 -0.13
CA PHE A 192 15.73 6.86 -0.24
C PHE A 192 15.68 7.52 1.14
N ALA A 193 16.74 8.26 1.51
CA ALA A 193 16.84 8.85 2.85
C ALA A 193 15.72 9.88 3.10
N ALA A 194 15.39 10.66 2.07
CA ALA A 194 14.28 11.62 2.11
C ALA A 194 12.93 10.91 2.32
N VAL A 195 12.70 9.79 1.65
CA VAL A 195 11.48 8.98 1.81
C VAL A 195 11.40 8.41 3.23
N ARG A 196 12.51 7.88 3.75
CA ARG A 196 12.59 7.36 5.12
C ARG A 196 12.23 8.43 6.15
N ALA A 197 12.64 9.68 5.94
CA ALA A 197 12.28 10.79 6.82
C ALA A 197 10.75 11.07 6.80
N ILE A 198 10.12 11.01 5.62
CA ILE A 198 8.66 11.13 5.49
C ILE A 198 7.95 9.95 6.16
N ALA A 199 8.46 8.74 5.97
CA ALA A 199 7.92 7.54 6.61
C ALA A 199 7.94 7.67 8.14
N LYS A 200 9.03 8.15 8.75
CA LYS A 200 9.08 8.42 10.20
C LYS A 200 7.98 9.39 10.66
N LYS A 201 7.72 10.46 9.90
CA LYS A 201 6.64 11.42 10.20
C LYS A 201 5.26 10.79 10.10
N ARG A 202 5.01 10.00 9.05
CA ARG A 202 3.75 9.27 8.86
C ARG A 202 3.54 8.23 9.97
N PHE A 203 4.60 7.54 10.40
CA PHE A 203 4.54 6.58 11.50
C PHE A 203 4.14 7.26 12.82
N ALA A 204 4.77 8.37 13.18
CA ALA A 204 4.41 9.13 14.37
C ALA A 204 2.95 9.63 14.35
N ALA A 205 2.41 9.94 13.17
CA ALA A 205 0.99 10.28 13.03
C ALA A 205 0.07 9.07 13.23
N ALA A 206 0.45 7.89 12.72
CA ALA A 206 -0.26 6.64 13.00
C ALA A 206 -0.23 6.26 14.48
N GLU A 207 0.90 6.44 15.17
CA GLU A 207 1.00 6.19 16.61
C GLU A 207 0.02 7.08 17.40
N ARG A 208 -0.02 8.38 17.10
CA ARG A 208 -1.00 9.29 17.75
C ARG A 208 -2.45 8.86 17.50
N PHE A 209 -2.76 8.48 16.27
CA PHE A 209 -4.09 7.98 15.91
C PHE A 209 -4.46 6.72 16.71
N MET A 210 -3.57 5.73 16.75
CA MET A 210 -3.83 4.47 17.45
C MET A 210 -3.91 4.64 18.96
N ASN A 211 -3.11 5.55 19.54
CA ASN A 211 -3.21 5.87 20.97
C ASN A 211 -4.55 6.54 21.31
N GLN A 212 -5.00 7.48 20.47
CA GLN A 212 -6.31 8.10 20.66
C GLN A 212 -7.44 7.08 20.53
N LEU A 213 -7.38 6.20 19.53
CA LEU A 213 -8.33 5.11 19.36
C LEU A 213 -8.36 4.17 20.58
N ALA A 214 -7.21 3.90 21.20
CA ALA A 214 -7.14 3.08 22.40
C ALA A 214 -7.87 3.73 23.58
N ILE A 215 -7.68 5.04 23.80
CA ILE A 215 -8.36 5.80 24.85
C ILE A 215 -9.88 5.78 24.64
N GLU A 216 -10.35 6.02 23.42
CA GLU A 216 -11.78 6.02 23.10
C GLU A 216 -12.40 4.63 23.25
N ASN A 217 -11.68 3.59 22.84
CA ASN A 217 -12.15 2.21 22.95
C ASN A 217 -12.27 1.73 24.41
N SER A 218 -11.44 2.26 25.33
CA SER A 218 -11.52 1.96 26.76
C SER A 218 -12.34 2.98 27.57
N ALA A 219 -12.80 4.07 26.94
CA ALA A 219 -13.42 5.22 27.62
C ALA A 219 -12.57 5.79 28.78
N SER A 220 -11.23 5.68 28.67
CA SER A 220 -10.32 6.08 29.77
C SER A 220 -10.29 7.59 30.03
N ASP A 221 -10.65 8.40 29.03
CA ASP A 221 -10.83 9.84 29.17
C ASP A 221 -11.99 10.19 30.11
N MET A 222 -13.09 9.43 30.04
CA MET A 222 -14.23 9.57 30.93
C MET A 222 -13.89 9.13 32.35
N GLU A 223 -13.14 8.04 32.53
CA GLU A 223 -12.66 7.60 33.84
C GLU A 223 -11.78 8.68 34.49
N GLU A 224 -10.84 9.25 33.73
CA GLU A 224 -9.98 10.34 34.20
C GLU A 224 -10.79 11.58 34.60
N ARG A 225 -11.80 11.94 33.81
CA ARG A 225 -12.68 13.08 34.11
C ARG A 225 -13.47 12.85 35.40
N LEU A 226 -14.00 11.65 35.61
CA LEU A 226 -14.75 11.29 36.82
C LEU A 226 -13.85 11.33 38.07
N ALA A 227 -12.63 10.79 38.00
CA ALA A 227 -11.68 10.84 39.10
C ALA A 227 -11.38 12.28 39.53
N LYS A 228 -11.09 13.18 38.58
CA LYS A 228 -10.88 14.60 38.84
C LYS A 228 -12.08 15.30 39.48
N MET A 229 -13.30 14.88 39.16
CA MET A 229 -14.51 15.45 39.77
C MET A 229 -14.71 14.98 41.22
N LEU A 230 -14.22 13.80 41.57
CA LEU A 230 -14.30 13.24 42.93
C LEU A 230 -13.23 13.83 43.86
N GLU A 231 -12.04 14.14 43.35
CA GLU A 231 -10.97 14.78 44.14
C GLU A 231 -11.26 16.23 44.55
N ASN A 232 -12.16 16.91 43.82
CA ASN A 232 -12.54 18.30 44.07
C ASN A 232 -13.79 18.44 44.97
N LYS A 233 -14.26 17.35 45.59
CA LYS A 233 -15.36 17.33 46.56
C LYS A 233 -14.85 17.04 47.96
#